data_AF-A0A1V1UF72-F1
#
_entry.id   AF-A0A1V1UF72-F1
#
_cell.length_a   1.000
_cell.length_b   1.000
_cell.length_c   1.000
_cell.angle_alpha   90.00
_cell.angle_beta   90.00
_cell.angle_gamma   90.00
#
_symmetry.space_group_name_H-M   'P 1'
#
loop_
_entity.id
_entity.type
_entity.pdbx_description
1 polymer ?
#
loop_
_entity_poly.entity_id
_entity_poly.type
_entity_poly.pdbx_seq_one_letter_code
_entity_poly.pdbx_strand_id
1 'polypeptide(L)'
;MKTKQDTLYVGSLAKGLRLLRAFDEGHTDLSLSELAQRTGLDKSATQRLANTLHVEGMLDKDPATRRFRPSHAWLQLAYAYYWSDPLIGQAMPKLINLSQELGETVNLAEISGDHIIYVSRLPCKRTYFAATIIGRRLPALSTSGGRAMIATFPEDERRHAIETWPITPFTPSTTLDRALIATSIDDAARDGFAVSTGQMILNEIGVASPIIGHDGRACAAVQCSVSAHTWTRERIVAEILPKLQDTANAISPAFRAHRAGWD
;
A
#
# COMPACT_ATOMS: atom_id res chain seq x y z
N MET A 1 -30.52 7.64 10.46
CA MET A 1 -29.90 8.12 11.73
C MET A 1 -29.04 9.33 11.41
N LYS A 2 -29.31 10.52 11.97
CA LYS A 2 -28.39 11.66 11.86
C LYS A 2 -27.14 11.31 12.66
N THR A 3 -26.02 11.13 11.98
CA THR A 3 -24.71 10.92 12.63
C THR A 3 -24.47 12.06 13.61
N LYS A 4 -24.27 11.73 14.88
CA LYS A 4 -24.04 12.71 15.94
C LYS A 4 -22.78 13.49 15.57
N GLN A 5 -22.88 14.82 15.53
CA GLN A 5 -21.79 15.69 15.12
C GLN A 5 -20.62 15.51 16.10
N ASP A 6 -19.48 15.03 15.61
CA ASP A 6 -18.27 14.84 16.41
C ASP A 6 -17.70 16.22 16.76
N THR A 7 -17.90 16.63 18.02
CA THR A 7 -17.47 17.93 18.52
C THR A 7 -15.96 18.10 18.59
N LEU A 8 -15.18 17.00 18.47
CA LEU A 8 -13.73 17.04 18.45
C LEU A 8 -13.16 17.21 17.03
N TYR A 9 -14.00 17.06 15.99
CA TYR A 9 -13.56 17.14 14.61
C TYR A 9 -13.36 18.59 14.14
N VAL A 10 -12.11 18.95 13.83
CA VAL A 10 -11.75 20.27 13.31
C VAL A 10 -11.82 20.29 11.78
N GLY A 11 -12.92 20.79 11.23
CA GLY A 11 -13.19 20.76 9.79
C GLY A 11 -12.17 21.52 8.92
N SER A 12 -11.57 22.61 9.42
CA SER A 12 -10.52 23.34 8.69
C SER A 12 -9.25 22.52 8.52
N LEU A 13 -8.82 21.80 9.57
CA LEU A 13 -7.68 20.89 9.52
C LEU A 13 -7.92 19.77 8.52
N ALA A 14 -9.11 19.16 8.56
CA ALA A 14 -9.47 18.10 7.62
C ALA A 14 -9.42 18.56 6.15
N LYS A 15 -9.88 19.79 5.86
CA LYS A 15 -9.75 20.37 4.51
C LYS A 15 -8.29 20.61 4.11
N GLY A 16 -7.45 21.04 5.05
CA GLY A 16 -6.00 21.17 4.82
C GLY A 16 -5.35 19.83 4.49
N LEU A 17 -5.64 18.78 5.27
CA LEU A 17 -5.18 17.41 5.01
C LEU A 17 -5.67 16.89 3.66
N ARG A 18 -6.93 17.17 3.29
CA ARG A 18 -7.48 16.83 1.97
C ARG A 18 -6.70 17.49 0.83
N LEU A 19 -6.20 18.70 1.02
CA LEU A 19 -5.38 19.41 0.04
C LEU A 19 -4.00 18.77 -0.13
N LEU A 20 -3.37 18.33 0.97
CA LEU A 20 -2.14 17.52 0.89
C LEU A 20 -2.41 16.19 0.17
N ARG A 21 -3.56 15.55 0.36
CA ARG A 21 -3.91 14.30 -0.34
C ARG A 21 -4.21 14.46 -1.84
N ALA A 22 -4.21 15.70 -2.36
CA ALA A 22 -4.45 15.94 -3.77
C ALA A 22 -3.23 15.67 -4.67
N PHE A 23 -2.06 15.35 -4.12
CA PHE A 23 -0.87 15.02 -4.90
C PHE A 23 -0.67 13.50 -4.99
N ASP A 24 -0.24 13.02 -6.15
CA ASP A 24 0.04 11.61 -6.42
C ASP A 24 1.02 11.43 -7.60
N GLU A 25 1.24 10.18 -8.03
CA GLU A 25 2.17 9.85 -9.13
C GLU A 25 1.82 10.52 -10.47
N GLY A 26 0.56 10.87 -10.71
CA GLY A 26 0.11 11.56 -11.92
C GLY A 26 0.01 13.08 -11.76
N HIS A 27 0.17 13.60 -10.55
CA HIS A 27 -0.10 15.00 -10.21
C HIS A 27 0.88 15.48 -9.14
N THR A 28 2.14 15.60 -9.54
CA THR A 28 3.24 15.97 -8.64
C THR A 28 3.36 17.47 -8.42
N ASP A 29 2.79 18.27 -9.33
CA ASP A 29 2.66 19.71 -9.24
C ASP A 29 1.26 20.16 -9.68
N LEU A 30 0.63 21.07 -8.95
CA LEU A 30 -0.77 21.45 -9.17
C LEU A 30 -0.99 22.96 -9.13
N SER A 31 -1.82 23.48 -10.04
CA SER A 31 -2.35 24.85 -9.95
C SER A 31 -3.42 24.97 -8.87
N LEU A 32 -3.74 26.21 -8.47
CA LEU A 32 -4.81 26.46 -7.48
C LEU A 32 -6.17 25.93 -7.96
N SER A 33 -6.47 26.04 -9.26
CA SER A 33 -7.70 25.52 -9.86
C SER A 33 -7.74 24.00 -9.86
N GLU A 34 -6.64 23.33 -10.19
CA GLU A 34 -6.56 21.87 -10.14
C GLU A 34 -6.71 21.36 -8.70
N LEU A 35 -6.08 22.02 -7.73
CA LEU A 35 -6.27 21.73 -6.30
C LEU A 35 -7.74 21.86 -5.90
N ALA A 36 -8.40 22.96 -6.27
CA ALA A 36 -9.82 23.17 -5.95
C ALA A 36 -10.70 22.08 -6.59
N GLN A 37 -10.46 21.74 -7.85
CA GLN A 37 -11.20 20.68 -8.56
C GLN A 37 -11.01 19.31 -7.90
N ARG A 38 -9.76 18.91 -7.65
CA ARG A 38 -9.44 17.61 -7.04
C ARG A 38 -9.95 17.48 -5.61
N THR A 39 -9.95 18.57 -4.87
CA THR A 39 -10.40 18.59 -3.47
C THR A 39 -11.87 18.98 -3.34
N GLY A 40 -12.61 19.29 -4.42
CA GLY A 40 -13.99 19.76 -4.35
C GLY A 40 -14.21 20.96 -3.40
N LEU A 41 -13.16 21.74 -3.13
CA LEU A 41 -13.21 22.92 -2.27
C LEU A 41 -13.45 24.17 -3.13
N ASP A 42 -14.11 25.18 -2.56
CA ASP A 42 -14.24 26.46 -3.22
C ASP A 42 -12.88 27.17 -3.35
N LYS A 43 -12.74 28.00 -4.38
CA LYS A 43 -11.48 28.66 -4.72
C LYS A 43 -10.91 29.50 -3.56
N SER A 44 -11.76 30.16 -2.77
CA SER A 44 -11.32 30.99 -1.65
C SER A 44 -10.74 30.12 -0.53
N ALA A 45 -11.43 29.03 -0.16
CA ALA A 45 -10.94 28.07 0.81
C ALA A 45 -9.63 27.42 0.37
N THR A 46 -9.55 26.94 -0.88
CA THR A 46 -8.31 26.34 -1.43
C THR A 46 -7.16 27.34 -1.38
N GLN A 47 -7.40 28.61 -1.73
CA GLN A 47 -6.36 29.64 -1.71
C GLN A 47 -5.79 29.86 -0.30
N ARG A 48 -6.66 30.01 0.71
CA ARG A 48 -6.21 30.20 2.09
C ARG A 48 -5.46 28.97 2.60
N LEU A 49 -5.99 27.77 2.38
CA LEU A 49 -5.40 26.53 2.83
C LEU A 49 -4.05 26.25 2.16
N ALA A 50 -3.95 26.38 0.84
CA ALA A 50 -2.69 26.19 0.11
C ALA A 50 -1.64 27.22 0.52
N ASN A 51 -2.04 28.48 0.77
CA ASN A 51 -1.13 29.48 1.29
C ASN A 51 -0.64 29.16 2.70
N THR A 52 -1.52 28.74 3.61
CA THR A 52 -1.13 28.30 4.95
C THR A 52 -0.17 27.12 4.88
N LEU A 53 -0.50 26.07 4.11
CA LEU A 53 0.39 24.91 3.95
C LEU A 53 1.75 25.29 3.34
N HIS A 54 1.81 26.29 2.47
CA HIS A 54 3.06 26.81 1.97
C HIS A 54 3.87 27.55 3.05
N VAL A 55 3.22 28.42 3.83
CA VAL A 55 3.86 29.16 4.94
C VAL A 55 4.37 28.22 6.03
N GLU A 56 3.62 27.17 6.36
CA GLU A 56 4.02 26.11 7.28
C GLU A 56 5.04 25.11 6.68
N GLY A 57 5.50 25.36 5.45
CA GLY A 57 6.55 24.57 4.81
C GLY A 57 6.11 23.18 4.35
N MET A 58 4.81 22.89 4.29
CA MET A 58 4.25 21.63 3.79
C MET A 58 4.13 21.57 2.26
N LEU A 59 4.10 22.72 1.60
CA LEU A 59 4.08 22.84 0.14
C LEU A 59 5.11 23.85 -0.33
N ASP A 60 5.80 23.55 -1.42
CA ASP A 60 6.54 24.55 -2.16
C ASP A 60 5.61 25.24 -3.14
N LYS A 61 5.88 26.51 -3.42
CA LYS A 61 5.16 27.29 -4.43
C LYS A 61 6.14 27.86 -5.43
N ASP A 62 5.97 27.51 -6.69
CA ASP A 62 6.80 28.04 -7.77
C ASP A 62 6.51 29.55 -7.96
N PRO A 63 7.54 30.42 -7.97
CA PRO A 63 7.33 31.85 -8.07
C PRO A 63 6.81 32.30 -9.44
N ALA A 64 7.16 31.59 -10.53
CA ALA A 64 6.78 31.94 -11.89
C ALA A 64 5.42 31.35 -12.27
N THR A 65 5.23 30.05 -12.06
CA THR A 65 4.01 29.33 -12.46
C THR A 65 2.92 29.37 -11.39
N ARG A 66 3.27 29.73 -10.14
CA ARG A 66 2.37 29.74 -8.98
C ARG A 66 1.78 28.36 -8.64
N ARG A 67 2.33 27.29 -9.21
CA ARG A 67 1.96 25.90 -8.94
C ARG A 67 2.54 25.45 -7.61
N PHE A 68 1.84 24.55 -6.94
CA PHE A 68 2.21 23.98 -5.67
C PHE A 68 2.75 22.56 -5.87
N ARG A 69 3.71 22.16 -5.05
CA ARG A 69 4.24 20.78 -5.00
C ARG A 69 4.52 20.35 -3.56
N PRO A 70 4.50 19.05 -3.24
CA PRO A 70 4.96 18.55 -1.95
C PRO A 70 6.37 19.07 -1.64
N SER A 71 6.58 19.56 -0.42
CA SER A 71 7.90 19.98 0.05
C SER A 71 8.67 18.82 0.69
N HIS A 72 9.92 19.07 1.08
CA HIS A 72 10.71 18.11 1.86
C HIS A 72 10.13 17.76 3.24
N ALA A 73 9.18 18.54 3.78
CA ALA A 73 8.52 18.21 5.05
C ALA A 73 7.80 16.86 4.99
N TRP A 74 7.34 16.45 3.81
CA TRP A 74 6.70 15.15 3.61
C TRP A 74 7.69 13.99 3.83
N LEU A 75 8.95 14.17 3.45
CA LEU A 75 10.01 13.19 3.73
C LEU A 75 10.32 13.11 5.22
N GLN A 76 10.22 14.22 5.96
CA GLN A 76 10.40 14.23 7.41
C GLN A 76 9.25 13.49 8.12
N LEU A 77 8.01 13.64 7.64
CA LEU A 77 6.87 12.86 8.14
C LEU A 77 7.04 11.37 7.86
N ALA A 78 7.48 11.01 6.66
CA ALA A 78 7.81 9.63 6.33
C ALA A 78 8.93 9.11 7.25
N TYR A 79 10.01 9.86 7.45
CA TYR A 79 11.09 9.50 8.36
C TYR A 79 10.59 9.21 9.79
N ALA A 80 9.73 10.07 10.33
CA ALA A 80 9.11 9.86 11.63
C ALA A 80 8.23 8.59 11.66
N TYR A 81 7.48 8.32 10.59
CA TYR A 81 6.72 7.07 10.44
C TYR A 81 7.63 5.84 10.54
N TYR A 82 8.73 5.80 9.77
CA TYR A 82 9.67 4.67 9.78
C TYR A 82 10.28 4.41 11.16
N TRP A 83 10.63 5.47 11.90
CA TRP A 83 11.14 5.32 13.27
C TRP A 83 10.09 4.87 14.28
N SER A 84 8.82 5.23 14.06
CA SER A 84 7.72 4.80 14.92
C SER A 84 7.28 3.36 14.68
N ASP A 85 7.73 2.74 13.59
CA ASP A 85 7.26 1.45 13.13
C ASP A 85 8.30 0.33 13.44
N PRO A 86 8.12 -0.46 14.52
CA PRO A 86 9.08 -1.49 14.89
C PRO A 86 9.12 -2.68 13.92
N LEU A 87 8.06 -2.89 13.12
CA LEU A 87 8.02 -3.98 12.15
C LEU A 87 9.04 -3.73 11.05
N ILE A 88 9.13 -2.49 10.57
CA ILE A 88 10.10 -2.13 9.54
C ILE A 88 11.52 -2.42 10.02
N GLY A 89 11.90 -1.96 11.22
CA GLY A 89 13.23 -2.20 11.78
C GLY A 89 13.60 -3.69 11.88
N GLN A 90 12.65 -4.55 12.24
CA GLN A 90 12.86 -6.00 12.34
C GLN A 90 12.89 -6.70 10.98
N ALA A 91 12.03 -6.27 10.04
CA ALA A 91 11.90 -6.90 8.74
C ALA A 91 13.09 -6.57 7.84
N MET A 92 13.61 -5.32 7.88
CA MET A 92 14.59 -4.82 6.92
C MET A 92 15.81 -5.74 6.71
N PRO A 93 16.53 -6.22 7.75
CA PRO A 93 17.69 -7.10 7.54
C PRO A 93 17.33 -8.41 6.83
N LYS A 94 16.16 -8.97 7.15
CA LYS A 94 15.70 -10.24 6.57
C LYS A 94 15.27 -10.06 5.11
N LEU A 95 14.59 -8.96 4.82
CA LEU A 95 14.19 -8.62 3.46
C LEU A 95 15.42 -8.35 2.57
N ILE A 96 16.46 -7.68 3.10
CA ILE A 96 17.72 -7.48 2.37
C ILE A 96 18.35 -8.83 2.01
N ASN A 97 18.47 -9.74 2.97
CA ASN A 97 19.02 -11.07 2.73
C ASN A 97 18.22 -11.84 1.68
N LEU A 98 16.88 -11.83 1.80
CA LEU A 98 15.99 -12.49 0.83
C LEU A 98 16.15 -11.89 -0.57
N SER A 99 16.21 -10.56 -0.69
CA SER A 99 16.39 -9.90 -1.99
C SER A 99 17.73 -10.24 -2.62
N GLN A 100 18.82 -10.29 -1.83
CA GLN A 100 20.14 -10.70 -2.31
C GLN A 100 20.17 -12.17 -2.76
N GLU A 101 19.51 -13.05 -2.00
CA GLU A 101 19.45 -14.48 -2.28
C GLU A 101 18.63 -14.79 -3.54
N LEU A 102 17.50 -14.10 -3.73
CA LEU A 102 16.63 -14.30 -4.89
C LEU A 102 17.11 -13.53 -6.13
N GLY A 103 17.80 -12.40 -5.95
CA GLY A 103 18.12 -11.48 -7.03
C GLY A 103 16.90 -10.77 -7.63
N GLU A 104 15.75 -10.83 -6.96
CA GLU A 104 14.45 -10.32 -7.40
C GLU A 104 13.90 -9.23 -6.47
N THR A 105 12.84 -8.56 -6.90
CA THR A 105 12.23 -7.46 -6.12
C THR A 105 11.47 -8.02 -4.93
N VAL A 106 11.83 -7.59 -3.72
CA VAL A 106 11.15 -7.96 -2.47
C VAL A 106 10.46 -6.74 -1.88
N ASN A 107 9.23 -6.89 -1.42
CA ASN A 107 8.43 -5.83 -0.82
C ASN A 107 7.87 -6.27 0.53
N LEU A 108 7.66 -5.29 1.40
CA LEU A 108 6.84 -5.42 2.61
C LEU A 108 5.60 -4.57 2.43
N ALA A 109 4.43 -5.18 2.59
CA ALA A 109 3.15 -4.51 2.50
C ALA A 109 2.37 -4.61 3.82
N GLU A 110 1.70 -3.53 4.21
CA GLU A 110 0.72 -3.51 5.29
C GLU A 110 -0.67 -3.24 4.71
N ILE A 111 -1.71 -3.74 5.37
CA ILE A 111 -3.10 -3.47 4.99
C ILE A 111 -3.58 -2.17 5.66
N SER A 112 -4.25 -1.30 4.90
CA SER A 112 -4.82 -0.04 5.38
C SER A 112 -6.17 0.16 4.70
N GLY A 113 -7.24 -0.14 5.43
CA GLY A 113 -8.58 -0.22 4.88
C GLY A 113 -8.62 -1.29 3.79
N ASP A 114 -9.11 -0.90 2.63
CA ASP A 114 -9.28 -1.71 1.43
C ASP A 114 -8.05 -1.78 0.50
N HIS A 115 -6.93 -1.18 0.92
CA HIS A 115 -5.69 -1.13 0.17
C HIS A 115 -4.55 -1.81 0.93
N ILE A 116 -3.53 -2.25 0.18
CA ILE A 116 -2.19 -2.43 0.73
C ILE A 116 -1.36 -1.16 0.53
N ILE A 117 -0.39 -0.95 1.42
CA ILE A 117 0.64 0.08 1.30
C ILE A 117 1.99 -0.60 1.33
N TYR A 118 2.84 -0.35 0.34
CA TYR A 118 4.23 -0.81 0.39
C TYR A 118 5.04 0.04 1.36
N VAL A 119 5.37 -0.53 2.53
CA VAL A 119 6.15 0.11 3.59
C VAL A 119 7.64 -0.20 3.51
N SER A 120 8.05 -1.15 2.66
CA SER A 120 9.45 -1.32 2.27
C SER A 120 9.53 -1.96 0.90
N ARG A 121 10.53 -1.56 0.10
CA ARG A 121 10.76 -2.07 -1.25
C ARG A 121 12.25 -2.20 -1.50
N LEU A 122 12.68 -3.40 -1.88
CA LEU A 122 14.05 -3.75 -2.23
C LEU A 122 14.06 -4.10 -3.71
N PRO A 123 14.44 -3.15 -4.57
CA PRO A 123 14.44 -3.36 -6.01
C PRO A 123 15.58 -4.27 -6.46
N CYS A 124 15.39 -4.95 -7.60
CA CYS A 124 16.45 -5.64 -8.31
C CYS A 124 16.97 -4.77 -9.47
N LYS A 125 18.02 -5.24 -10.17
CA LYS A 125 18.69 -4.47 -11.25
C LYS A 125 17.77 -4.08 -12.41
N ARG A 126 16.64 -4.78 -12.59
CA ARG A 126 15.70 -4.58 -13.71
C ARG A 126 14.45 -3.79 -13.30
N THR A 127 14.42 -3.27 -12.08
CA THR A 127 13.26 -2.56 -11.53
C THR A 127 13.20 -1.13 -12.06
N TYR A 128 12.01 -0.69 -12.48
CA TYR A 128 11.74 0.70 -12.87
C TYR A 128 11.48 1.58 -11.64
N PHE A 129 11.64 2.90 -11.78
CA PHE A 129 11.59 3.85 -10.66
C PHE A 129 10.34 3.71 -9.77
N ALA A 130 9.13 3.67 -10.33
CA ALA A 130 7.90 3.57 -9.52
C ALA A 130 7.77 2.24 -8.74
N ALA A 131 8.52 1.20 -9.08
CA ALA A 131 8.62 -0.02 -8.29
C ALA A 131 9.61 0.07 -7.10
N THR A 132 10.42 1.13 -7.03
CA THR A 132 11.32 1.42 -5.89
C THR A 132 10.67 2.31 -4.83
N ILE A 133 9.61 3.05 -5.20
CA ILE A 133 8.98 4.05 -4.32
C ILE A 133 8.01 3.39 -3.33
N ILE A 134 8.22 3.70 -2.05
CA ILE A 134 7.41 3.33 -0.88
C ILE A 134 6.16 4.22 -0.77
N GLY A 135 5.18 3.81 0.05
CA GLY A 135 3.95 4.57 0.29
C GLY A 135 2.88 4.41 -0.79
N ARG A 136 3.18 3.71 -1.90
CA ARG A 136 2.22 3.43 -2.96
C ARG A 136 1.08 2.54 -2.45
N ARG A 137 -0.16 2.99 -2.64
CA ARG A 137 -1.40 2.27 -2.31
C ARG A 137 -1.87 1.44 -3.49
N LEU A 138 -2.23 0.19 -3.26
CA LEU A 138 -2.82 -0.69 -4.28
C LEU A 138 -4.07 -1.39 -3.72
N PRO A 139 -5.14 -1.64 -4.50
CA PRO A 139 -6.32 -2.34 -4.02
C PRO A 139 -5.97 -3.74 -3.53
N ALA A 140 -6.34 -4.07 -2.29
CA ALA A 140 -5.84 -5.29 -1.65
C ALA A 140 -6.28 -6.56 -2.39
N LEU A 141 -7.52 -6.58 -2.91
CA LEU A 141 -8.07 -7.71 -3.67
C LEU A 141 -7.34 -8.02 -4.98
N SER A 142 -6.59 -7.06 -5.54
CA SER A 142 -5.84 -7.24 -6.80
C SER A 142 -4.38 -7.61 -6.58
N THR A 143 -3.92 -7.73 -5.33
CA THR A 143 -2.50 -7.99 -5.01
C THR A 143 -2.32 -9.32 -4.29
N SER A 144 -1.18 -9.99 -4.50
CA SER A 144 -0.83 -11.18 -3.72
C SER A 144 -0.70 -10.84 -2.23
N GLY A 145 -0.02 -9.73 -1.88
CA GLY A 145 0.12 -9.30 -0.48
C GLY A 145 -1.23 -9.06 0.21
N GLY A 146 -2.16 -8.39 -0.45
CA GLY A 146 -3.50 -8.16 0.09
C GLY A 146 -4.30 -9.45 0.26
N ARG A 147 -4.34 -10.32 -0.75
CA ARG A 147 -5.02 -11.62 -0.65
C ARG A 147 -4.43 -12.50 0.45
N ALA A 148 -3.09 -12.55 0.57
CA ALA A 148 -2.40 -13.29 1.63
C ALA A 148 -2.77 -12.77 3.03
N MET A 149 -2.89 -11.45 3.22
CA MET A 149 -3.32 -10.90 4.51
C MET A 149 -4.81 -11.13 4.78
N ILE A 150 -5.69 -10.89 3.79
CA ILE A 150 -7.13 -11.08 3.93
C ILE A 150 -7.48 -12.55 4.24
N ALA A 151 -6.71 -13.51 3.72
CA ALA A 151 -6.86 -14.93 4.02
C ALA A 151 -6.80 -15.26 5.53
N THR A 152 -6.12 -14.41 6.31
CA THR A 152 -5.93 -14.56 7.77
C THR A 152 -6.98 -13.84 8.60
N PHE A 153 -7.89 -13.09 7.97
CA PHE A 153 -8.95 -12.39 8.68
C PHE A 153 -9.99 -13.39 9.21
N PRO A 154 -10.73 -13.02 10.28
CA PRO A 154 -11.97 -13.70 10.64
C PRO A 154 -12.88 -13.86 9.43
N GLU A 155 -13.62 -14.97 9.36
CA GLU A 155 -14.38 -15.35 8.16
C GLU A 155 -15.40 -14.29 7.72
N ASP A 156 -16.07 -13.66 8.68
CA ASP A 156 -17.03 -12.58 8.45
C ASP A 156 -16.37 -11.31 7.89
N GLU A 157 -15.25 -10.90 8.47
CA GLU A 157 -14.45 -9.78 7.96
C GLU A 157 -13.87 -10.07 6.57
N ARG A 158 -13.39 -11.30 6.34
CA ARG A 158 -12.86 -11.75 5.06
C ARG A 158 -13.92 -11.67 3.97
N ARG A 159 -15.11 -12.21 4.23
CA ARG A 159 -16.26 -12.14 3.33
C ARG A 159 -16.69 -10.71 3.08
N HIS A 160 -16.77 -9.89 4.13
CA HIS A 160 -17.12 -8.48 4.01
C HIS A 160 -16.11 -7.72 3.12
N ALA A 161 -14.82 -7.96 3.29
CA ALA A 161 -13.78 -7.37 2.45
C ALA A 161 -13.93 -7.79 0.97
N ILE A 162 -14.14 -9.09 0.72
CA ILE A 162 -14.36 -9.63 -0.63
C ILE A 162 -15.61 -9.04 -1.29
N GLU A 163 -16.66 -8.74 -0.54
CA GLU A 163 -17.92 -8.20 -1.06
C GLU A 163 -17.86 -6.69 -1.31
N THR A 164 -17.20 -5.94 -0.43
CA THR A 164 -17.31 -4.47 -0.40
C THR A 164 -16.09 -3.74 -0.93
N TRP A 165 -14.89 -4.31 -0.84
CA TRP A 165 -13.68 -3.61 -1.27
C TRP A 165 -13.65 -3.45 -2.80
N PRO A 166 -13.08 -2.34 -3.30
CA PRO A 166 -13.07 -2.03 -4.72
C PRO A 166 -12.16 -2.97 -5.50
N ILE A 167 -12.55 -3.22 -6.74
CA ILE A 167 -11.74 -3.92 -7.72
C ILE A 167 -11.55 -2.97 -8.90
N THR A 168 -10.31 -2.58 -9.14
CA THR A 168 -9.94 -1.64 -10.20
C THR A 168 -9.23 -2.38 -11.31
N PRO A 169 -9.62 -2.22 -12.59
CA PRO A 169 -8.91 -2.82 -13.71
C PRO A 169 -7.58 -2.09 -13.95
N PHE A 170 -6.46 -2.79 -13.77
CA PHE A 170 -5.12 -2.26 -14.06
C PHE A 170 -4.53 -2.83 -15.35
N THR A 171 -4.89 -4.06 -15.69
CA THR A 171 -4.45 -4.76 -16.88
C THR A 171 -5.62 -5.52 -17.53
N PRO A 172 -5.49 -5.98 -18.77
CA PRO A 172 -6.47 -6.88 -19.38
C PRO A 172 -6.64 -8.22 -18.63
N SER A 173 -5.70 -8.59 -17.76
CA SER A 173 -5.73 -9.84 -16.97
C SER A 173 -6.19 -9.63 -15.52
N THR A 174 -6.52 -8.40 -15.11
CA THR A 174 -7.05 -8.17 -13.76
C THR A 174 -8.36 -8.94 -13.57
N THR A 175 -8.43 -9.77 -12.53
CA THR A 175 -9.63 -10.53 -12.18
C THR A 175 -10.66 -9.57 -11.59
N LEU A 176 -11.79 -9.42 -12.27
CA LEU A 176 -12.91 -8.59 -11.80
C LEU A 176 -14.03 -9.41 -11.13
N ASP A 177 -13.98 -10.75 -11.30
CA ASP A 177 -14.94 -11.66 -10.71
C ASP A 177 -14.64 -11.89 -9.22
N ARG A 178 -15.57 -11.46 -8.36
CA ARG A 178 -15.47 -11.62 -6.90
C ARG A 178 -15.45 -13.09 -6.46
N ALA A 179 -16.12 -14.00 -7.17
CA ALA A 179 -16.09 -15.42 -6.84
C ALA A 179 -14.70 -16.02 -7.09
N LEU A 180 -14.04 -15.64 -8.20
CA LEU A 180 -12.66 -16.06 -8.46
C LEU A 180 -11.66 -15.47 -7.45
N ILE A 181 -11.89 -14.22 -7.02
CA ILE A 181 -11.10 -13.60 -5.94
C ILE A 181 -11.31 -14.34 -4.61
N ALA A 182 -12.56 -14.69 -4.28
CA ALA A 182 -12.90 -15.44 -3.08
C ALA A 182 -12.18 -16.79 -3.05
N THR A 183 -12.29 -17.58 -4.13
CA THR A 183 -11.58 -18.85 -4.27
C THR A 183 -10.07 -18.67 -4.10
N SER A 184 -9.49 -17.64 -4.72
CA SER A 184 -8.06 -17.35 -4.59
C SER A 184 -7.64 -16.99 -3.16
N ILE A 185 -8.52 -16.37 -2.38
CA ILE A 185 -8.26 -16.03 -0.98
C ILE A 185 -8.45 -17.25 -0.08
N ASP A 186 -9.45 -18.10 -0.34
CA ASP A 186 -9.65 -19.35 0.39
C ASP A 186 -8.50 -20.34 0.14
N ASP A 187 -8.00 -20.43 -1.10
CA ASP A 187 -6.77 -21.15 -1.42
C ASP A 187 -5.59 -20.61 -0.62
N ALA A 188 -5.46 -19.27 -0.51
CA ALA A 188 -4.40 -18.66 0.28
C ALA A 188 -4.53 -18.94 1.78
N ALA A 189 -5.76 -19.06 2.30
CA ALA A 189 -6.01 -19.42 3.69
C ALA A 189 -5.61 -20.87 3.99
N ARG A 190 -5.79 -21.78 3.02
CA ARG A 190 -5.37 -23.19 3.11
C ARG A 190 -3.85 -23.33 2.96
N ASP A 191 -3.28 -22.65 1.97
CA ASP A 191 -1.90 -22.89 1.51
C ASP A 191 -0.88 -22.01 2.24
N GLY A 192 -1.32 -20.94 2.91
CA GLY A 192 -0.48 -20.01 3.68
C GLY A 192 0.28 -19.00 2.82
N PHE A 193 -0.08 -18.84 1.55
CA PHE A 193 0.48 -17.84 0.64
C PHE A 193 -0.51 -17.50 -0.47
N ALA A 194 -0.33 -16.36 -1.13
CA ALA A 194 -1.11 -15.99 -2.31
C ALA A 194 -0.21 -15.73 -3.51
N VAL A 195 -0.73 -16.06 -4.70
CA VAL A 195 -0.09 -15.75 -5.99
C VAL A 195 -1.04 -14.89 -6.81
N SER A 196 -0.49 -13.88 -7.46
CA SER A 196 -1.19 -12.99 -8.37
C SER A 196 -0.37 -12.84 -9.64
N THR A 197 -0.96 -13.18 -10.79
CA THR A 197 -0.30 -13.08 -12.10
C THR A 197 -1.00 -12.02 -12.94
N GLY A 198 -0.22 -11.05 -13.43
CA GLY A 198 -0.69 -10.06 -14.38
C GLY A 198 -1.73 -9.08 -13.84
N GLN A 199 -2.07 -9.10 -12.55
CA GLN A 199 -3.21 -8.33 -12.02
C GLN A 199 -2.94 -6.82 -11.98
N MET A 200 -1.75 -6.43 -11.50
CA MET A 200 -1.35 -5.02 -11.33
C MET A 200 -0.43 -4.53 -12.45
N ILE A 201 0.45 -5.41 -12.93
CA ILE A 201 1.41 -5.15 -14.00
C ILE A 201 1.36 -6.35 -14.95
N LEU A 202 1.24 -6.08 -16.24
CA LEU A 202 1.22 -7.14 -17.25
C LEU A 202 2.54 -7.91 -17.21
N ASN A 203 2.47 -9.25 -17.26
CA ASN A 203 3.63 -10.15 -17.20
C ASN A 203 4.43 -10.13 -15.88
N GLU A 204 3.86 -9.60 -14.78
CA GLU A 204 4.41 -9.77 -13.43
C GLU A 204 3.71 -10.92 -12.71
N ILE A 205 4.47 -11.73 -11.95
CA ILE A 205 3.92 -12.65 -10.96
C ILE A 205 4.36 -12.16 -9.58
N GLY A 206 3.39 -11.86 -8.73
CA GLY A 206 3.60 -11.60 -7.31
C GLY A 206 3.28 -12.85 -6.49
N VAL A 207 4.18 -13.23 -5.59
CA VAL A 207 3.95 -14.24 -4.55
C VAL A 207 4.11 -13.58 -3.19
N ALA A 208 3.19 -13.84 -2.26
CA ALA A 208 3.24 -13.23 -0.94
C ALA A 208 2.93 -14.23 0.17
N SER A 209 3.66 -14.10 1.29
CA SER A 209 3.41 -14.81 2.54
C SER A 209 3.02 -13.81 3.62
N PRO A 210 1.95 -14.06 4.39
CA PRO A 210 1.55 -13.17 5.47
C PRO A 210 2.54 -13.26 6.64
N ILE A 211 2.72 -12.14 7.35
CA ILE A 211 3.38 -12.08 8.67
C ILE A 211 2.27 -12.11 9.70
N ILE A 212 2.10 -13.26 10.35
CA ILE A 212 0.99 -13.52 11.29
C ILE A 212 1.28 -12.85 12.63
N GLY A 213 0.33 -12.03 13.09
CA GLY A 213 0.32 -11.46 14.42
C GLY A 213 -0.09 -12.47 15.48
N HIS A 214 0.06 -12.10 16.75
CA HIS A 214 -0.27 -12.94 17.91
C HIS A 214 -1.75 -13.40 17.99
N ASP A 215 -2.64 -12.73 17.24
CA ASP A 215 -4.08 -12.89 17.24
C ASP A 215 -4.53 -13.77 16.05
N GLY A 216 -3.56 -14.34 15.32
CA GLY A 216 -3.80 -15.12 14.11
C GLY A 216 -4.02 -14.25 12.86
N ARG A 217 -4.17 -12.93 13.01
CA ARG A 217 -4.35 -12.00 11.90
C ARG A 217 -3.01 -11.50 11.40
N ALA A 218 -2.82 -11.45 10.09
CA ALA A 218 -1.63 -10.87 9.50
C ALA A 218 -1.55 -9.35 9.76
N CYS A 219 -0.38 -8.89 10.22
CA CYS A 219 -0.09 -7.47 10.34
C CYS A 219 0.58 -6.89 9.08
N ALA A 220 1.16 -7.75 8.25
CA ALA A 220 1.86 -7.40 7.01
C ALA A 220 1.99 -8.63 6.11
N ALA A 221 2.57 -8.46 4.92
CA ALA A 221 3.00 -9.55 4.05
C ALA A 221 4.36 -9.27 3.43
N VAL A 222 5.20 -10.30 3.36
CA VAL A 222 6.41 -10.30 2.54
C VAL A 222 6.02 -10.76 1.14
N GLN A 223 6.38 -9.97 0.13
CA GLN A 223 6.06 -10.24 -1.26
C GLN A 223 7.32 -10.27 -2.12
N CYS A 224 7.42 -11.26 -3.01
CA CYS A 224 8.39 -11.26 -4.11
C CYS A 224 7.66 -11.02 -5.44
N SER A 225 8.21 -10.14 -6.27
CA SER A 225 7.72 -9.85 -7.62
C SER A 225 8.74 -10.33 -8.65
N VAL A 226 8.28 -11.13 -9.62
CA VAL A 226 9.11 -11.71 -10.68
C VAL A 226 8.46 -11.57 -12.07
N SER A 227 9.26 -11.71 -13.12
CA SER A 227 8.76 -11.69 -14.51
C SER A 227 8.17 -13.04 -14.92
N ALA A 228 6.93 -13.03 -15.43
CA ALA A 228 6.25 -14.19 -16.01
C ALA A 228 6.97 -14.77 -17.25
N HIS A 229 7.92 -14.04 -17.84
CA HIS A 229 8.74 -14.53 -18.95
C HIS A 229 9.88 -15.45 -18.50
N THR A 230 10.27 -15.37 -17.22
CA THR A 230 11.44 -16.10 -16.69
C THR A 230 11.03 -17.11 -15.62
N TRP A 231 9.91 -16.85 -14.93
CA TRP A 231 9.42 -17.65 -13.83
C TRP A 231 8.05 -18.25 -14.15
N THR A 232 7.88 -19.53 -13.82
CA THR A 232 6.58 -20.22 -13.84
C THR A 232 6.06 -20.35 -12.40
N ARG A 233 4.75 -20.61 -12.25
CA ARG A 233 4.15 -20.80 -10.92
C ARG A 233 4.81 -21.95 -10.15
N GLU A 234 5.12 -23.04 -10.84
CA GLU A 234 5.72 -24.24 -10.27
C GLU A 234 7.12 -23.94 -9.72
N ARG A 235 7.94 -23.21 -10.49
CA ARG A 235 9.27 -22.79 -10.04
C ARG A 235 9.21 -21.79 -8.88
N ILE A 236 8.24 -20.87 -8.89
CA ILE A 236 8.03 -19.94 -7.78
C ILE A 236 7.71 -20.71 -6.50
N VAL A 237 6.80 -21.69 -6.56
CA VAL A 237 6.42 -22.52 -5.41
C VAL A 237 7.60 -23.38 -4.93
N ALA A 238 8.42 -23.90 -5.84
CA ALA A 238 9.56 -24.75 -5.47
C ALA A 238 10.77 -23.97 -4.94
N GLU A 239 11.09 -22.81 -5.51
CA GLU A 239 12.37 -22.11 -5.30
C GLU A 239 12.24 -20.84 -4.43
N ILE A 240 11.14 -20.09 -4.58
CA ILE A 240 10.96 -18.77 -3.92
C ILE A 240 10.12 -18.90 -2.66
N LEU A 241 9.00 -19.62 -2.74
CA LEU A 241 8.01 -19.68 -1.67
C LEU A 241 8.59 -20.16 -0.33
N PRO A 242 9.43 -21.21 -0.24
CA PRO A 242 9.98 -21.63 1.05
C PRO A 242 10.79 -20.52 1.73
N LYS A 243 11.64 -19.83 0.97
CA LYS A 243 12.47 -18.71 1.46
C LYS A 243 11.62 -17.52 1.89
N LEU A 244 10.54 -17.26 1.16
CA LEU A 244 9.57 -16.20 1.46
C LEU A 244 8.82 -16.50 2.77
N GLN A 245 8.35 -17.73 2.96
CA GLN A 245 7.65 -18.17 4.17
C GLN A 245 8.59 -18.17 5.38
N ASP A 246 9.82 -18.69 5.24
CA ASP A 246 10.84 -18.63 6.29
C ASP A 246 11.13 -17.18 6.70
N THR A 247 11.25 -16.28 5.73
CA THR A 247 11.45 -14.84 5.99
C THR A 247 10.27 -14.24 6.76
N ALA A 248 9.03 -14.54 6.34
CA ALA A 248 7.82 -14.04 7.00
C ALA A 248 7.70 -14.58 8.44
N ASN A 249 7.91 -15.88 8.64
CA ASN A 249 7.85 -16.54 9.95
C ASN A 249 8.93 -16.05 10.91
N ALA A 250 10.10 -15.67 10.37
CA ALA A 250 11.19 -15.14 11.18
C ALA A 250 10.99 -13.67 11.61
N ILE A 251 9.95 -12.99 11.11
CA ILE A 251 9.57 -11.65 11.55
C ILE A 251 8.47 -11.80 12.62
N SER A 252 8.83 -11.58 13.88
CA SER A 252 7.89 -11.67 15.01
C SER A 252 7.38 -10.28 15.37
N PRO A 253 6.18 -9.87 14.91
CA PRO A 253 5.67 -8.54 15.19
C PRO A 253 5.46 -8.36 16.70
N ALA A 254 5.96 -7.25 17.24
CA ALA A 254 5.53 -6.79 18.56
C ALA A 254 4.01 -6.47 18.52
N PHE A 255 3.35 -6.52 19.68
CA PHE A 255 1.93 -6.18 19.82
C PHE A 255 1.61 -4.87 19.07
N ARG A 256 0.65 -4.92 18.13
CA ARG A 256 0.14 -3.76 17.41
C ARG A 256 -1.35 -3.60 17.68
N ALA A 257 -1.74 -2.40 18.11
CA ALA A 257 -3.15 -2.00 18.00
C ALA A 257 -3.53 -1.94 16.51
N HIS A 258 -4.75 -2.37 16.20
CA HIS A 258 -5.27 -2.35 14.83
C HIS A 258 -5.21 -0.92 14.27
N ARG A 259 -4.47 -0.71 13.18
CA ARG A 259 -4.40 0.60 12.52
C ARG A 259 -5.72 0.81 11.79
N ALA A 260 -6.50 1.80 12.23
CA ALA A 260 -7.73 2.17 11.52
C ALA A 260 -7.41 2.44 10.04
N GLY A 261 -8.14 1.77 9.15
CA GLY A 261 -8.04 1.99 7.72
C GLY A 261 -8.36 3.44 7.35
N TRP A 262 -7.66 3.96 6.36
CA TRP A 262 -7.84 5.34 5.87
C TRP A 262 -8.76 5.36 4.65
N ASP A 263 -9.98 5.87 4.83
CA ASP A 263 -10.88 6.29 3.75
C ASP A 263 -10.28 7.44 2.91
#